data_AF-A0A419H8U1-F1
#
_entry.id   AF-A0A419H8U1-F1
#
_cell.length_a   1.000
_cell.length_b   1.000
_cell.length_c   1.000
_cell.angle_alpha   90.00
_cell.angle_beta   90.00
_cell.angle_gamma   90.00
#
_symmetry.space_group_name_H-M   'P 1'
#
loop_
_entity.id
_entity.type
_entity.pdbx_description
1 polymer ?
#
loop_
_entity_poly.entity_id
_entity_poly.type
_entity_poly.pdbx_seq_one_letter_code
_entity_poly.pdbx_strand_id
1 'polypeptide(L)'
;GEPARFDQQPVEAQAMVSACLEAYSITANKFWDKEAHRAFEWFLGRNDLNLPVYDPKTGGCRDGLHSDRLNENQGAESTLAFLQSLLELRLTEHSQLSMKVVQ
;
A
#
# COMPACT_ATOMS: atom_id res chain seq x y z
N GLY A 1 -8.34 -9.09 -21.76
CA GLY A 1 -8.16 -10.38 -21.07
C GLY A 1 -8.74 -10.24 -19.68
N GLU A 2 -9.25 -11.32 -19.10
CA GLU A 2 -9.73 -11.30 -17.71
C GLU A 2 -8.54 -11.11 -16.76
N PRO A 3 -8.66 -10.27 -15.71
CA PRO A 3 -7.63 -10.14 -14.69
C PRO A 3 -7.31 -11.50 -14.07
N ALA A 4 -6.02 -11.79 -13.88
CA ALA A 4 -5.64 -12.94 -13.08
C ALA A 4 -6.18 -12.72 -11.65
N ARG A 5 -6.91 -13.70 -11.13
CA ARG A 5 -7.46 -13.64 -9.77
C ARG A 5 -6.37 -13.71 -8.69
N PHE A 6 -5.21 -14.24 -9.04
CA PHE A 6 -4.08 -14.49 -8.15
C PHE A 6 -2.82 -13.89 -8.75
N ASP A 7 -1.73 -13.90 -7.97
CA ASP A 7 -0.49 -13.16 -8.27
C ASP A 7 -0.60 -11.66 -7.98
N GLN A 8 -1.35 -11.29 -6.93
CA GLN A 8 -1.38 -9.91 -6.43
C GLN A 8 0.02 -9.52 -5.96
N GLN A 9 0.53 -8.39 -6.45
CA GLN A 9 1.91 -7.97 -6.23
C GLN A 9 2.01 -6.69 -5.37
N PRO A 10 3.06 -6.56 -4.54
CA PRO A 10 3.40 -5.34 -3.80
C PRO A 10 3.37 -4.06 -4.63
N VAL A 11 3.84 -4.10 -5.89
CA VAL A 11 3.89 -2.94 -6.79
C VAL A 11 2.49 -2.44 -7.16
N GLU A 12 1.50 -3.32 -7.26
CA GLU A 12 0.12 -2.94 -7.56
C GLU A 12 -0.51 -2.21 -6.38
N ALA A 13 -0.27 -2.70 -5.16
CA ALA A 13 -0.71 -2.04 -3.94
C ALA A 13 -0.05 -0.66 -3.78
N GLN A 14 1.26 -0.56 -4.00
CA GLN A 14 1.98 0.72 -3.96
C GLN A 14 1.47 1.70 -5.00
N ALA A 15 1.29 1.28 -6.26
CA ALA A 15 0.75 2.13 -7.31
C ALA A 15 -0.65 2.64 -6.96
N MET A 16 -1.50 1.81 -6.35
CA MET A 16 -2.83 2.20 -5.90
C MET A 16 -2.78 3.21 -4.74
N VAL A 17 -1.86 3.06 -3.79
CA VAL A 17 -1.62 4.04 -2.72
C VAL A 17 -1.26 5.39 -3.33
N SER A 18 -0.24 5.46 -4.18
CA SER A 18 0.21 6.71 -4.82
C SER A 18 -0.91 7.35 -5.66
N ALA A 19 -1.62 6.56 -6.46
CA ALA A 19 -2.72 7.06 -7.30
C ALA A 19 -3.87 7.65 -6.46
N CYS A 20 -4.23 6.99 -5.36
CA CYS A 20 -5.26 7.49 -4.46
C CYS A 20 -4.81 8.78 -3.74
N LEU A 21 -3.56 8.84 -3.27
CA LEU A 21 -3.04 10.06 -2.64
C LEU A 21 -2.98 11.24 -3.61
N GLU A 22 -2.61 11.00 -4.87
CA GLU A 22 -2.63 12.05 -5.90
C GLU A 22 -4.06 12.47 -6.26
N ALA A 23 -4.99 11.53 -6.39
CA ALA A 23 -6.40 11.88 -6.58
C ALA A 23 -6.95 12.70 -5.41
N TYR A 24 -6.54 12.38 -4.18
CA TYR A 24 -6.88 13.17 -3.01
C TYR A 24 -6.26 14.58 -3.05
N SER A 25 -5.00 14.72 -3.45
CA SER A 25 -4.30 16.01 -3.53
C SER A 25 -4.99 16.99 -4.49
N ILE A 26 -5.50 16.49 -5.61
CA ILE A 26 -6.18 17.29 -6.64
C ILE A 26 -7.63 17.62 -6.25
N THR A 27 -8.35 16.64 -5.68
CA THR A 27 -9.81 16.75 -5.51
C THR A 27 -10.26 17.13 -4.10
N ALA A 28 -9.38 16.98 -3.11
CA ALA A 28 -9.70 17.03 -1.68
C ALA A 28 -10.82 16.07 -1.23
N ASN A 29 -11.24 15.12 -2.08
CA ASN A 29 -12.30 14.18 -1.75
C ASN A 29 -11.75 13.07 -0.84
N LYS A 30 -12.22 13.06 0.41
CA LYS A 30 -11.83 12.10 1.46
C LYS A 30 -12.08 10.63 1.11
N PHE A 31 -12.84 10.34 0.07
CA PHE A 31 -12.91 9.00 -0.50
C PHE A 31 -11.51 8.48 -0.87
N TRP A 32 -10.71 9.27 -1.58
CA TRP A 32 -9.40 8.83 -2.07
C TRP A 32 -8.38 8.61 -0.95
N ASP A 33 -8.40 9.44 0.09
CA ASP A 33 -7.59 9.25 1.30
C ASP A 33 -7.88 7.90 1.97
N LYS A 34 -9.16 7.52 2.07
CA LYS A 34 -9.58 6.21 2.60
C LYS A 34 -9.14 5.06 1.70
N GLU A 35 -9.23 5.23 0.39
CA GLU A 35 -8.81 4.22 -0.58
C GLU A 35 -7.30 4.01 -0.58
N ALA A 36 -6.50 5.06 -0.37
CA ALA A 36 -5.05 4.94 -0.17
C ALA A 36 -4.73 4.07 1.06
N HIS A 37 -5.39 4.32 2.19
CA HIS A 37 -5.22 3.50 3.40
C HIS A 37 -5.67 2.06 3.18
N ARG A 38 -6.81 1.86 2.51
CA ARG A 38 -7.32 0.53 2.16
C ARG A 38 -6.35 -0.25 1.27
N ALA A 39 -5.72 0.41 0.31
CA ALA A 39 -4.69 -0.19 -0.53
C ALA A 39 -3.45 -0.56 0.29
N PHE A 40 -3.01 0.32 1.20
CA PHE A 40 -1.88 0.03 2.09
C PHE A 40 -2.14 -1.14 3.05
N GLU A 41 -3.37 -1.29 3.55
CA GLU A 41 -3.75 -2.42 4.40
C GLU A 41 -3.57 -3.79 3.72
N TRP A 42 -3.47 -3.84 2.39
CA TRP A 42 -3.12 -5.06 1.66
C TRP A 42 -1.81 -5.67 2.16
N PHE A 43 -0.78 -4.84 2.40
CA PHE A 43 0.51 -5.27 2.96
C PHE A 43 0.37 -5.87 4.36
N LEU A 44 -0.66 -5.45 5.10
CA LEU A 44 -0.93 -5.83 6.49
C LEU A 44 -1.92 -7.00 6.60
N GLY A 45 -2.37 -7.55 5.47
CA GLY A 45 -3.26 -8.70 5.44
C GLY A 45 -4.68 -8.40 5.00
N ARG A 46 -5.04 -7.19 4.57
CA ARG A 46 -6.33 -6.94 3.90
C ARG A 46 -6.25 -7.35 2.42
N ASN A 47 -6.00 -8.63 2.20
CA ASN A 47 -5.80 -9.25 0.90
C ASN A 47 -6.54 -10.59 0.82
N ASP A 48 -6.49 -11.23 -0.35
CA ASP A 48 -7.28 -12.44 -0.63
C ASP A 48 -7.01 -13.61 0.33
N LEU A 49 -5.82 -13.66 0.95
CA LEU A 49 -5.44 -14.72 1.90
C LEU A 49 -5.59 -14.32 3.37
N ASN A 50 -5.92 -13.05 3.66
CA ASN A 50 -5.89 -12.50 5.01
C ASN A 50 -4.52 -12.66 5.72
N LEU A 51 -3.42 -12.60 4.98
CA LEU A 51 -2.07 -12.81 5.51
C LEU A 51 -1.18 -11.58 5.31
N PRO A 52 -0.40 -11.16 6.32
CA PRO A 52 0.51 -10.04 6.18
C PRO A 52 1.63 -10.37 5.19
N VAL A 53 1.87 -9.45 4.26
CA VAL A 53 2.93 -9.54 3.24
C VAL A 53 4.23 -8.93 3.75
N TYR A 54 4.12 -7.87 4.56
CA TYR A 54 5.22 -7.26 5.29
C TYR A 54 5.49 -7.99 6.62
N ASP A 55 6.76 -8.29 6.90
CA ASP A 55 7.20 -8.85 8.18
C ASP A 55 7.90 -7.76 9.03
N PRO A 56 7.28 -7.30 10.13
CA PRO A 56 7.87 -6.26 10.98
C PRO A 56 9.09 -6.75 11.78
N LYS A 57 9.34 -8.06 11.89
CA LYS A 57 10.50 -8.60 12.61
C LYS A 57 11.76 -8.49 11.76
N THR A 58 11.65 -8.73 10.46
CA THR A 58 12.77 -8.68 9.52
C THR A 58 12.85 -7.34 8.78
N GLY A 59 11.74 -6.62 8.69
CA GLY A 59 11.60 -5.44 7.85
C GLY A 59 11.44 -5.76 6.36
N GLY A 60 11.34 -7.04 5.99
CA GLY A 60 11.18 -7.48 4.61
C GLY A 60 9.71 -7.57 4.18
N CYS A 61 9.49 -7.51 2.87
CA CYS A 61 8.17 -7.68 2.26
C CYS A 61 8.23 -8.80 1.23
N ARG A 62 7.25 -9.69 1.27
CA ARG A 62 7.14 -10.83 0.37
C ARG A 62 6.64 -10.41 -1.01
N ASP A 63 7.07 -11.13 -2.04
CA ASP A 63 6.88 -10.73 -3.44
C ASP A 63 5.45 -10.88 -3.99
N GLY A 64 4.51 -11.37 -3.20
CA GLY A 64 3.11 -11.42 -3.59
C GLY A 64 2.35 -12.60 -3.00
N LEU A 65 1.17 -12.82 -3.57
CA LEU A 65 0.24 -13.88 -3.18
C LEU A 65 0.10 -14.91 -4.30
N HIS A 66 0.44 -16.15 -4.00
CA HIS A 66 -0.05 -17.29 -4.76
C HIS A 66 -1.50 -17.60 -4.38
N SER A 67 -2.13 -18.56 -5.05
CA SER A 67 -3.53 -18.89 -4.80
C SER A 67 -3.84 -19.41 -3.39
N ASP A 68 -2.84 -19.92 -2.68
CA ASP A 68 -2.99 -20.56 -1.38
C ASP A 68 -1.95 -20.13 -0.33
N ARG A 69 -0.95 -19.34 -0.72
CA ARG A 69 0.16 -18.96 0.16
C ARG A 69 0.80 -17.64 -0.25
N LEU A 70 1.62 -17.09 0.63
CA LEU A 70 2.54 -16.02 0.28
C LEU A 70 3.69 -16.55 -0.59
N ASN A 71 4.23 -15.69 -1.43
CA ASN A 71 5.54 -15.91 -2.00
C ASN A 71 6.59 -15.84 -0.86
N GLU A 72 7.50 -16.82 -0.78
CA GLU A 72 8.54 -16.85 0.25
C GLU A 72 9.71 -15.90 -0.08
N ASN A 73 9.82 -15.47 -1.34
CA ASN A 73 10.82 -14.51 -1.75
C ASN A 73 10.51 -13.13 -1.15
N GLN A 74 11.56 -12.48 -0.64
CA GLN A 74 11.51 -11.11 -0.11
C GLN A 74 12.46 -10.24 -0.90
N GLY A 75 12.07 -9.91 -2.12
CA GLY A 75 12.82 -9.06 -3.01
C GLY A 75 12.94 -7.62 -2.51
N ALA A 76 13.95 -6.92 -3.01
CA ALA A 76 14.14 -5.50 -2.72
C ALA A 76 12.96 -4.65 -3.24
N GLU A 77 12.39 -5.00 -4.41
CA GLU A 77 11.24 -4.30 -5.00
C GLU A 77 10.04 -4.28 -4.05
N SER A 78 9.65 -5.44 -3.53
CA SER A 78 8.53 -5.60 -2.60
C SER A 78 8.72 -4.81 -1.31
N THR A 79 9.95 -4.82 -0.81
CA THR A 79 10.32 -4.06 0.40
C THR A 79 10.26 -2.56 0.13
N LEU A 80 10.77 -2.10 -1.02
CA LEU A 80 10.67 -0.71 -1.44
C LEU A 80 9.22 -0.29 -1.65
N ALA A 81 8.39 -1.12 -2.28
CA ALA A 81 6.98 -0.84 -2.50
C ALA A 81 6.23 -0.58 -1.18
N PHE A 82 6.49 -1.40 -0.16
CA PHE A 82 5.95 -1.18 1.19
C PHE A 82 6.45 0.14 1.79
N LEU A 83 7.77 0.36 1.79
CA LEU A 83 8.38 1.53 2.43
C LEU A 83 7.98 2.85 1.76
N GLN A 84 7.88 2.86 0.43
CA GLN A 84 7.39 4.01 -0.34
C GLN A 84 5.95 4.34 0.03
N SER A 85 5.07 3.33 0.01
CA SER A 85 3.65 3.50 0.40
C SER A 85 3.51 4.06 1.83
N LEU A 86 4.30 3.53 2.77
CA LEU A 86 4.31 4.00 4.16
C LEU A 86 4.78 5.46 4.27
N LEU A 87 5.82 5.81 3.51
CA LEU A 87 6.38 7.17 3.51
C LEU A 87 5.39 8.17 2.92
N GLU A 88 4.75 7.85 1.79
CA GLU A 88 3.77 8.72 1.13
C GLU A 88 2.57 9.00 2.04
N LEU A 89 2.04 7.98 2.73
CA LEU A 89 0.96 8.16 3.71
C LEU A 89 1.38 9.10 4.84
N ARG A 90 2.53 8.88 5.47
CA ARG A 90 3.03 9.72 6.56
C ARG A 90 3.26 11.17 6.13
N LEU A 91 3.87 11.37 4.96
CA LEU A 91 4.10 12.71 4.43
C LEU A 91 2.77 13.44 4.14
N THR A 92 1.78 12.72 3.64
CA THR A 92 0.44 13.27 3.41
C THR A 92 -0.24 13.67 4.72
N GLU A 93 -0.19 12.82 5.75
CA GLU A 93 -0.72 13.13 7.09
C GLU A 93 -0.04 14.36 7.71
N HIS A 94 1.30 14.41 7.66
CA HIS A 94 2.07 15.54 8.17
C HIS A 94 1.75 16.84 7.43
N SER A 95 1.57 16.78 6.11
CA SER A 95 1.19 17.95 5.32
C SER A 95 -0.21 18.45 5.69
N GLN A 96 -1.17 17.54 5.89
CA GLN A 96 -2.52 17.89 6.37
C GLN A 96 -2.51 18.51 7.77
N LEU A 97 -1.68 18.00 8.70
CA LEU A 97 -1.52 18.57 10.04
C LEU A 97 -0.93 19.98 9.96
N SER A 98 0.12 20.18 9.16
CA SER A 98 0.77 21.48 8.97
C SER A 98 -0.22 22.53 8.44
N MET A 99 -1.01 22.20 7.42
CA MET A 99 -2.01 23.13 6.87
C MET A 99 -3.11 23.51 7.86
N LYS A 100 -3.52 22.59 8.74
CA LYS A 100 -4.55 22.86 9.77
C LYS A 100 -4.05 23.78 10.89
N VAL A 101 -2.74 23.81 11.16
CA VAL A 101 -2.15 24.65 12.20
C VAL A 101 -1.95 26.10 11.73
N VAL A 102 -1.90 26.32 10.41
CA VAL A 102 -1.67 27.64 9.79
C VAL A 102 -2.99 28.39 9.49
N GLN A 103 -4.16 27.74 9.63
CA GLN A 103 -5.50 28.34 9.47
C GLN A 103 -6.10 28.69 10.83
#